data_AF-A0A2X3HZ16-F1
#
_entry.id   AF-A0A2X3HZ16-F1
#
_cell.length_a   1.000
_cell.length_b   1.000
_cell.length_c   1.000
_cell.angle_alpha   90.00
_cell.angle_beta   90.00
_cell.angle_gamma   90.00
#
_symmetry.space_group_name_H-M   'P 1'
#
loop_
_entity.id
_entity.type
_entity.pdbx_description
1 polymer ?
#
loop_
_entity_poly.entity_id
_entity_poly.type
_entity_poly.pdbx_seq_one_letter_code
_entity_poly.pdbx_strand_id
1 'polypeptide(L)'
;MGTLIDLTGRKIGRLTVLKRVGSDKNKKALWLCRCECGNEKVICSNTLLRKNKTLSCGCLAKEILINRNTTHNLTKESRRLYKIWANMKSRCYNPKSNSFKYYGQRGIYICREWKDDFSNFYNWAINNGYESDLTIERIDVNDIYAFGKNTRDFNHGMNCHDMC
;
A
#
# COMPACT_ATOMS: atom_id res chain seq x y z
N MET A 1 -22.98 48.77 7.55
CA MET A 1 -21.75 48.73 6.73
C MET A 1 -21.03 47.42 7.02
N GLY A 2 -20.90 46.52 6.05
CA GLY A 2 -20.24 45.23 6.27
C GLY A 2 -18.72 45.41 6.26
N THR A 3 -18.08 45.13 7.39
CA THR A 3 -16.61 45.15 7.52
C THR A 3 -15.99 44.11 6.59
N LEU A 4 -15.11 44.57 5.71
CA LEU A 4 -14.32 43.70 4.84
C LEU A 4 -13.30 42.96 5.72
N ILE A 5 -13.56 41.69 6.03
CA ILE A 5 -12.62 40.86 6.81
C ILE A 5 -11.47 40.47 5.88
N ASP A 6 -10.29 41.05 6.14
CA ASP A 6 -9.05 40.57 5.53
C ASP A 6 -8.66 39.23 6.17
N LEU A 7 -8.43 38.23 5.31
CA LEU A 7 -8.04 36.89 5.73
C LEU A 7 -6.57 36.59 5.44
N THR A 8 -5.83 37.55 4.87
CA THR A 8 -4.41 37.40 4.52
C THR A 8 -3.58 36.98 5.74
N GLY A 9 -2.68 36.01 5.56
CA GLY A 9 -1.82 35.48 6.63
C GLY A 9 -2.51 34.53 7.61
N ARG A 10 -3.83 34.37 7.55
CA ARG A 10 -4.56 33.46 8.44
C ARG A 10 -4.24 32.01 8.10
N LYS A 11 -3.96 31.22 9.14
CA LYS A 11 -3.77 29.76 9.04
C LYS A 11 -5.04 29.02 9.46
N ILE A 12 -5.52 28.10 8.61
CA ILE A 12 -6.71 27.27 8.84
C ILE A 12 -6.36 25.83 8.49
N GLY A 13 -6.15 25.00 9.52
CA GLY A 13 -5.57 23.66 9.32
C GLY A 13 -4.18 23.76 8.68
N ARG A 14 -3.99 23.07 7.55
CA ARG A 14 -2.78 23.09 6.72
C ARG A 14 -2.76 24.18 5.65
N LEU A 15 -3.76 25.07 5.63
CA LEU A 15 -3.87 26.13 4.62
C LEU A 15 -3.47 27.48 5.21
N THR A 16 -2.62 28.19 4.49
CA THR A 16 -2.24 29.58 4.76
C THR A 16 -2.81 30.47 3.68
N VAL A 17 -3.60 31.47 4.06
CA VAL A 17 -4.20 32.41 3.10
C VAL A 17 -3.14 33.40 2.61
N LEU A 18 -2.94 33.46 1.29
CA LEU A 18 -1.93 34.31 0.66
C LEU A 18 -2.51 35.65 0.19
N LYS A 19 -3.55 35.61 -0.65
CA LYS A 19 -4.12 36.83 -1.25
C LYS A 19 -5.55 36.62 -1.73
N ARG A 20 -6.31 37.71 -1.83
CA ARG A 20 -7.61 37.71 -2.50
C ARG A 20 -7.40 37.67 -4.02
N VAL A 21 -8.13 36.78 -4.71
CA VAL A 21 -8.03 36.61 -6.17
C VAL A 21 -9.28 37.06 -6.92
N GLY A 22 -10.37 37.35 -6.21
CA GLY A 22 -11.57 37.91 -6.83
C GLY A 22 -12.84 37.60 -6.05
N SER A 23 -13.94 37.48 -6.79
CA SER A 23 -15.24 37.09 -6.28
C SER A 23 -15.89 36.06 -7.21
N ASP A 24 -16.64 35.12 -6.63
CA ASP A 24 -17.47 34.17 -7.36
C ASP A 24 -18.77 34.84 -7.89
N LYS A 25 -19.54 34.12 -8.73
CA LYS A 25 -20.86 34.52 -9.25
C LYS A 25 -21.82 35.03 -8.16
N ASN A 26 -21.70 34.49 -6.95
CA ASN A 26 -22.48 34.90 -5.77
C ASN A 26 -21.86 36.07 -4.98
N LYS A 27 -20.95 36.85 -5.59
CA LYS A 27 -20.20 37.96 -4.98
C LYS A 27 -19.39 37.59 -3.71
N LYS A 28 -19.10 36.30 -3.51
CA LYS A 28 -18.30 35.81 -2.38
C LYS A 28 -16.81 35.96 -2.68
N ALA A 29 -16.04 36.53 -1.74
CA ALA A 29 -14.60 36.68 -1.90
C ALA A 29 -13.88 35.33 -2.04
N LEU A 30 -13.00 35.25 -3.04
CA LEU A 30 -12.13 34.11 -3.32
C LEU A 30 -10.70 34.42 -2.89
N TRP A 31 -10.06 33.46 -2.24
CA TRP A 31 -8.75 33.60 -1.63
C TRP A 31 -7.83 32.48 -2.11
N LEU A 32 -6.65 32.85 -2.60
CA LEU A 32 -5.57 31.91 -2.87
C LEU A 32 -4.95 31.48 -1.54
N CYS A 33 -4.93 30.18 -1.31
CA CYS A 33 -4.35 29.58 -0.12
C CYS A 33 -3.23 28.63 -0.51
N ARG A 34 -2.11 28.67 0.21
CA ARG A 34 -1.03 27.69 0.07
C ARG A 34 -1.18 26.62 1.14
N CYS A 35 -1.15 25.36 0.73
CA CYS A 35 -1.19 24.22 1.62
C CYS A 35 0.24 23.86 2.07
N GLU A 36 0.38 23.29 3.26
CA GLU A 36 1.67 22.76 3.75
C GLU A 36 2.29 21.68 2.85
N CYS A 37 1.48 21.01 2.02
CA CYS A 37 1.99 20.06 1.01
C CYS A 37 2.57 20.74 -0.24
N GLY A 38 2.67 22.07 -0.27
CA GLY A 38 3.21 22.86 -1.38
C GLY A 38 2.18 23.27 -2.45
N ASN A 39 1.01 22.63 -2.48
CA ASN A 39 -0.03 22.96 -3.46
C ASN A 39 -0.80 24.24 -3.10
N GLU A 40 -1.20 24.98 -4.13
CA GLU A 40 -2.03 26.17 -3.99
C GLU A 40 -3.47 25.89 -4.42
N LYS A 41 -4.44 26.47 -3.71
CA LYS A 41 -5.87 26.28 -3.98
C LYS A 41 -6.64 27.56 -3.74
N VAL A 42 -7.56 27.87 -4.65
CA VAL A 42 -8.52 28.97 -4.47
C VAL A 42 -9.70 28.48 -3.63
N ILE A 43 -9.98 29.17 -2.53
CA ILE A 43 -11.02 28.82 -1.57
C ILE A 43 -11.89 30.05 -1.30
N CYS A 44 -13.20 29.85 -1.17
CA CYS A 44 -14.13 30.94 -0.87
C CYS A 44 -14.11 31.32 0.62
N SER A 45 -14.34 32.60 0.91
CA SER A 45 -14.31 33.16 2.27
C SER A 45 -15.22 32.41 3.24
N ASN A 46 -16.42 32.03 2.81
CA ASN A 46 -17.37 31.28 3.63
C ASN A 46 -16.85 29.89 4.05
N THR A 47 -15.98 29.26 3.25
CA THR A 47 -15.35 27.98 3.61
C THR A 47 -14.19 28.19 4.59
N LEU A 48 -13.46 29.29 4.47
CA LEU A 48 -12.37 29.66 5.38
C LEU A 48 -12.89 30.11 6.77
N LEU A 49 -14.05 30.76 6.80
CA LEU A 49 -14.65 31.29 8.03
C LEU A 49 -15.46 30.24 8.82
N ARG A 50 -15.96 29.19 8.15
CA ARG A 50 -16.73 28.13 8.82
C ARG A 50 -15.80 27.13 9.51
N LYS A 51 -16.12 26.79 10.76
CA LYS A 51 -15.47 25.67 11.47
C LYS A 51 -15.72 24.36 10.70
N ASN A 52 -14.69 23.50 10.61
CA ASN A 52 -14.73 22.11 10.12
C ASN A 52 -15.03 21.85 8.62
N LYS A 53 -14.78 22.78 7.69
CA LYS A 53 -15.02 22.49 6.24
C LYS A 53 -13.81 22.12 5.40
N THR A 54 -12.74 22.92 5.41
CA THR A 54 -11.58 22.65 4.55
C THR A 54 -10.30 23.00 5.29
N LEU A 55 -9.53 21.95 5.62
CA LEU A 55 -8.30 22.04 6.40
C LEU A 55 -7.05 21.74 5.55
N SER A 56 -7.19 21.45 4.26
CA SER A 56 -6.08 21.20 3.32
C SER A 56 -6.54 21.38 1.87
N CYS A 57 -5.61 21.34 0.91
CA CYS A 57 -5.98 21.36 -0.51
C CYS A 57 -6.75 20.10 -0.97
N GLY A 58 -6.82 19.06 -0.12
CA GLY A 58 -7.26 17.70 -0.45
C GLY A 58 -6.21 16.64 -0.12
N CYS A 59 -4.96 17.06 0.14
CA CYS A 59 -3.86 16.15 0.44
C CYS A 59 -4.11 15.32 1.71
N LEU A 60 -4.74 15.89 2.75
CA LEU A 60 -5.02 15.16 3.99
C LEU A 60 -5.96 13.97 3.74
N ALA A 61 -7.00 14.16 2.93
CA ALA A 61 -7.91 13.08 2.57
C ALA A 61 -7.20 12.00 1.72
N LYS A 62 -6.31 12.42 0.81
CA LYS A 62 -5.48 11.52 0.01
C LYS A 62 -4.50 10.72 0.88
N GLU A 63 -3.82 11.36 1.83
CA GLU A 63 -2.93 10.72 2.80
C GLU A 63 -3.68 9.68 3.64
N ILE A 64 -4.86 10.04 4.17
CA ILE A 64 -5.69 9.12 4.94
C ILE A 64 -6.15 7.94 4.08
N LEU A 65 -6.57 8.19 2.83
CA LEU A 65 -6.99 7.12 1.91
C LEU A 65 -5.84 6.18 1.57
N ILE A 66 -4.64 6.72 1.29
CA ILE A 66 -3.42 5.94 1.06
C ILE A 66 -3.16 5.10 2.30
N ASN A 67 -3.01 5.70 3.48
CA ASN A 67 -2.73 4.97 4.72
C ASN A 67 -3.77 3.89 5.06
N ARG A 68 -5.05 4.10 4.71
CA ARG A 68 -6.12 3.10 4.91
C ARG A 68 -6.07 1.95 3.90
N ASN A 69 -5.71 2.23 2.65
CA ASN A 69 -5.79 1.25 1.54
C ASN A 69 -4.45 0.63 1.18
N THR A 70 -3.34 1.21 1.63
CA THR A 70 -1.98 0.73 1.39
C THR A 70 -1.37 0.28 2.72
N THR A 71 -1.94 -0.77 3.33
CA THR A 71 -1.21 -1.52 4.36
C THR A 71 0.11 -2.08 3.81
N HIS A 72 0.27 -2.12 2.49
CA HIS A 72 1.54 -2.42 1.86
C HIS A 72 1.70 -1.52 0.61
N ASN A 73 2.73 -0.66 0.60
CA ASN A 73 3.21 0.11 -0.56
C ASN A 73 3.77 -0.83 -1.65
N LEU A 74 2.93 -1.74 -2.13
CA LEU A 74 3.31 -2.83 -3.00
C LEU A 74 3.07 -2.42 -4.45
N THR A 75 4.14 -2.49 -5.24
CA THR A 75 4.07 -2.40 -6.69
C THR A 75 3.16 -3.50 -7.25
N LYS A 76 2.89 -3.49 -8.56
CA LYS A 76 2.07 -4.53 -9.20
C LYS A 76 2.65 -5.93 -8.95
N GLU A 77 3.97 -6.03 -8.95
CA GLU A 77 4.80 -7.21 -8.71
C GLU A 77 4.61 -7.71 -7.27
N SER A 78 4.77 -6.82 -6.30
CA SER A 78 4.56 -7.12 -4.89
C SER A 78 3.14 -7.63 -4.59
N ARG A 79 2.11 -7.11 -5.28
CA ARG A 79 0.73 -7.61 -5.14
C ARG A 79 0.55 -9.02 -5.70
N ARG A 80 1.23 -9.37 -6.80
CA ARG A 80 1.21 -10.73 -7.35
C ARG A 80 1.91 -11.71 -6.42
N LEU A 81 3.09 -11.35 -5.91
CA LEU A 81 3.82 -12.15 -4.92
C LEU A 81 3.01 -12.37 -3.64
N TYR A 82 2.30 -11.36 -3.15
CA TYR A 82 1.43 -11.51 -1.99
C TYR A 82 0.31 -12.54 -2.25
N LYS A 83 -0.31 -12.51 -3.44
CA LYS A 83 -1.32 -13.51 -3.81
C LYS A 83 -0.73 -14.92 -3.88
N ILE A 84 0.47 -15.07 -4.46
CA ILE A 84 1.17 -16.36 -4.52
C ILE A 84 1.43 -16.88 -3.10
N TRP A 85 1.99 -16.05 -2.22
CA TRP A 85 2.27 -16.36 -0.82
C TRP A 85 1.00 -16.73 -0.04
N ALA A 86 -0.07 -15.95 -0.17
CA ALA A 86 -1.35 -16.22 0.48
C ALA A 86 -1.97 -17.54 0.01
N ASN A 87 -1.89 -17.84 -1.29
CA ASN A 87 -2.35 -19.12 -1.84
C ASN A 87 -1.49 -20.30 -1.36
N MET A 88 -0.17 -20.12 -1.29
CA MET A 88 0.76 -21.10 -0.73
C MET A 88 0.37 -21.42 0.73
N LYS A 89 0.13 -20.39 1.56
CA LYS A 89 -0.36 -20.54 2.93
C LYS A 89 -1.70 -21.26 3.02
N SER A 90 -2.66 -20.86 2.18
CA SER A 90 -3.99 -21.48 2.17
C SER A 90 -3.90 -22.98 1.85
N ARG A 91 -3.09 -23.37 0.87
CA ARG A 91 -2.88 -24.80 0.54
C ARG A 91 -2.30 -25.59 1.72
N CYS A 92 -1.34 -25.02 2.46
CA CYS A 92 -0.64 -25.75 3.53
C CYS A 92 -1.35 -25.71 4.89
N TYR A 93 -2.13 -24.67 5.18
CA TYR A 93 -2.62 -24.41 6.55
C TYR A 93 -4.12 -24.11 6.67
N ASN A 94 -4.90 -24.12 5.58
CA ASN A 94 -6.34 -23.90 5.64
C ASN A 94 -7.12 -25.20 5.38
N PRO A 95 -7.56 -25.93 6.42
CA PRO A 95 -8.33 -27.18 6.28
C PRO A 95 -9.63 -27.05 5.47
N LYS A 96 -10.19 -25.84 5.35
CA LYS A 96 -11.41 -25.59 4.56
C LYS A 96 -11.14 -25.50 3.06
N SER A 97 -9.87 -25.42 2.64
CA SER A 97 -9.50 -25.36 1.24
C SER A 97 -9.55 -26.76 0.62
N ASN A 98 -10.19 -26.89 -0.55
CA ASN A 98 -10.18 -28.14 -1.33
C ASN A 98 -8.76 -28.61 -1.68
N SER A 99 -7.79 -27.70 -1.72
CA SER A 99 -6.39 -28.05 -1.96
C SER A 99 -5.69 -28.61 -0.72
N PHE A 100 -6.18 -28.36 0.50
CA PHE A 100 -5.49 -28.76 1.72
C PHE A 100 -5.19 -30.26 1.80
N LYS A 101 -6.12 -31.09 1.31
CA LYS A 101 -5.96 -32.55 1.23
C LYS A 101 -4.74 -33.03 0.44
N TYR A 102 -4.29 -32.23 -0.54
CA TYR A 102 -3.13 -32.55 -1.37
C TYR A 102 -1.82 -31.93 -0.84
N TYR A 103 -1.89 -31.10 0.21
CA TYR A 103 -0.77 -30.31 0.72
C TYR A 103 -0.69 -30.46 2.25
N GLY A 104 -1.39 -29.60 3.00
CA GLY A 104 -1.30 -29.59 4.46
C GLY A 104 -1.66 -30.92 5.13
N GLN A 105 -2.66 -31.64 4.60
CA GLN A 105 -3.03 -32.97 5.12
C GLN A 105 -1.93 -34.03 4.89
N ARG A 106 -1.05 -33.84 3.91
CA ARG A 106 0.10 -34.72 3.63
C ARG A 106 1.35 -34.33 4.39
N GLY A 107 1.29 -33.30 5.24
CA GLY A 107 2.45 -32.77 5.95
C GLY A 107 3.31 -31.81 5.12
N ILE A 108 2.82 -31.30 3.99
CA ILE A 108 3.52 -30.25 3.24
C ILE A 108 3.29 -28.90 3.92
N TYR A 109 4.37 -28.22 4.28
CA TYR A 109 4.35 -26.94 4.98
C TYR A 109 5.28 -25.91 4.33
N ILE A 110 5.21 -24.68 4.83
CA ILE A 110 6.08 -23.55 4.45
C ILE A 110 7.07 -23.34 5.60
N CYS A 111 8.35 -23.10 5.28
CA CYS A 111 9.34 -22.71 6.28
C CYS A 111 8.85 -21.52 7.12
N ARG A 112 9.29 -21.47 8.38
CA ARG A 112 8.77 -20.53 9.37
C ARG A 112 8.99 -19.08 8.94
N GLU A 113 10.15 -18.79 8.36
CA GLU A 113 10.60 -17.47 7.94
C GLU A 113 9.71 -16.89 6.86
N TRP A 114 9.31 -17.70 5.88
CA TRP A 114 8.36 -17.30 4.84
C TRP A 114 6.93 -17.32 5.37
N LYS A 115 6.58 -18.29 6.21
CA LYS A 115 5.24 -18.38 6.78
C LYS A 115 4.95 -17.15 7.63
N ASP A 116 5.85 -16.70 8.48
CA ASP A 116 5.53 -15.67 9.46
C ASP A 116 5.70 -14.25 8.90
N ASP A 117 6.55 -14.05 7.89
CA ASP A 117 6.79 -12.74 7.28
C ASP A 117 6.81 -12.77 5.74
N PHE A 118 5.88 -12.03 5.13
CA PHE A 118 5.81 -11.86 3.68
C PHE A 118 7.06 -11.17 3.11
N SER A 119 7.70 -10.27 3.86
CA SER A 119 8.89 -9.54 3.43
C SER A 119 10.06 -10.48 3.14
N ASN A 120 10.21 -11.55 3.93
CA ASN A 120 11.22 -12.58 3.70
C ASN A 120 10.98 -13.33 2.39
N PHE A 121 9.73 -13.75 2.14
CA PHE A 121 9.34 -14.38 0.88
C PHE A 121 9.53 -13.43 -0.31
N TYR A 122 9.14 -12.16 -0.16
CA TYR A 122 9.26 -11.14 -1.20
C TYR A 122 10.73 -10.86 -1.56
N ASN A 123 11.58 -10.61 -0.56
CA ASN A 123 13.00 -10.35 -0.76
C ASN A 123 13.69 -11.54 -1.42
N TRP A 124 13.36 -12.76 -0.98
CA TRP A 124 13.85 -13.97 -1.63
C TRP A 124 13.44 -14.01 -3.11
N ALA A 125 12.16 -13.82 -3.42
CA ALA A 125 11.67 -13.89 -4.79
C ALA A 125 12.35 -12.88 -5.71
N ILE A 126 12.47 -11.62 -5.27
CA ILE A 126 13.13 -10.56 -6.06
C ILE A 126 14.62 -10.86 -6.26
N ASN A 127 15.33 -11.27 -5.21
CA ASN A 127 16.76 -11.59 -5.30
C ASN A 127 17.05 -12.83 -6.17
N ASN A 128 16.07 -13.70 -6.38
CA ASN A 128 16.18 -14.88 -7.23
C ASN A 128 15.56 -14.69 -8.62
N GLY A 129 15.41 -13.43 -9.07
CA GLY A 129 15.01 -13.13 -10.44
C GLY A 129 13.53 -13.33 -10.73
N TYR A 130 12.66 -13.15 -9.73
CA TYR A 130 11.22 -13.19 -9.96
C TYR A 130 10.77 -12.18 -11.03
N GLU A 131 10.17 -12.72 -12.09
CA GLU A 131 9.44 -11.95 -13.09
C GLU A 131 7.94 -12.21 -13.02
N SER A 132 7.19 -11.22 -13.52
CA SER A 132 5.75 -11.13 -13.32
C SER A 132 4.94 -12.19 -14.04
N ASP A 133 5.53 -13.12 -14.79
CA ASP A 133 4.90 -14.25 -15.48
C ASP A 133 5.18 -15.60 -14.81
N LEU A 134 6.20 -15.67 -13.96
CA LEU A 134 6.64 -16.89 -13.28
C LEU A 134 5.67 -17.39 -12.19
N THR A 135 5.68 -18.71 -11.97
CA THR A 135 4.94 -19.40 -10.90
C THR A 135 5.87 -20.24 -10.05
N ILE A 136 5.56 -20.34 -8.75
CA ILE A 136 6.28 -21.22 -7.83
C ILE A 136 5.77 -22.66 -7.96
N GLU A 137 6.63 -23.57 -8.38
CA GLU A 137 6.35 -25.01 -8.49
C GLU A 137 7.34 -25.79 -7.64
N ARG A 138 6.88 -26.89 -7.03
CA ARG A 138 7.76 -27.84 -6.36
C ARG A 138 8.26 -28.89 -7.35
N ILE A 139 9.55 -29.23 -7.31
CA ILE A 139 10.13 -30.30 -8.13
C ILE A 139 9.68 -31.69 -7.63
N ASP A 140 9.76 -31.95 -6.31
CA ASP A 140 9.10 -33.11 -5.69
C ASP A 140 7.70 -32.70 -5.19
N VAL A 141 6.69 -33.50 -5.54
CA VAL A 141 5.30 -33.24 -5.15
C VAL A 141 5.09 -33.26 -3.64
N ASN A 142 5.91 -34.01 -2.89
CA ASN A 142 5.85 -34.17 -1.43
C ASN A 142 6.70 -33.18 -0.63
N ASP A 143 7.53 -32.38 -1.30
CA ASP A 143 8.44 -31.47 -0.59
C ASP A 143 7.74 -30.27 0.04
N ILE A 144 8.46 -29.63 0.96
CA ILE A 144 8.06 -28.38 1.63
C ILE A 144 8.35 -27.16 0.73
N TYR A 145 7.78 -26.00 1.08
CA TYR A 145 8.21 -24.72 0.53
C TYR A 145 9.30 -24.11 1.42
N ALA A 146 10.54 -24.05 0.96
CA ALA A 146 11.68 -23.53 1.72
C ALA A 146 12.76 -22.90 0.80
N PHE A 147 13.71 -22.20 1.41
CA PHE A 147 14.90 -21.66 0.73
C PHE A 147 15.72 -22.79 0.08
N GLY A 148 16.09 -22.64 -1.20
CA GLY A 148 17.05 -23.54 -1.87
C GLY A 148 16.60 -24.99 -2.02
N LYS A 149 15.32 -25.31 -1.80
CA LYS A 149 14.75 -26.62 -2.12
C LYS A 149 13.59 -26.49 -3.10
N ASN A 150 13.85 -27.03 -4.29
CA ASN A 150 12.86 -27.49 -5.24
C ASN A 150 11.83 -26.46 -5.69
N THR A 151 12.20 -25.18 -5.80
CA THR A 151 11.61 -24.32 -6.83
C THR A 151 12.42 -24.44 -8.10
N ARG A 152 11.79 -24.44 -9.29
CA ARG A 152 12.51 -24.33 -10.57
C ARG A 152 13.20 -22.96 -10.60
N ASP A 153 14.37 -22.88 -9.96
CA ASP A 153 15.22 -21.71 -10.07
C ASP A 153 15.82 -21.71 -11.47
N PHE A 154 15.80 -20.54 -12.09
CA PHE A 154 16.60 -20.28 -13.28
C PHE A 154 18.06 -20.61 -12.93
N ASN A 155 18.52 -21.77 -13.40
CA ASN A 155 19.89 -22.30 -13.35
C ASN A 155 20.80 -21.72 -12.26
N HIS A 156 20.76 -22.26 -11.04
CA HIS A 156 21.94 -22.75 -10.31
C HIS A 156 21.51 -23.46 -9.02
N GLY A 157 21.97 -24.71 -8.87
CA GLY A 157 21.69 -25.52 -7.69
C GLY A 157 22.46 -25.04 -6.46
N MET A 158 21.74 -24.88 -5.35
CA MET A 158 22.31 -24.89 -4.01
C MET A 158 21.30 -25.57 -3.09
N ASN A 159 21.70 -26.70 -2.52
CA ASN A 159 20.89 -27.54 -1.65
C ASN A 159 21.15 -27.11 -0.20
N CYS A 160 20.20 -26.43 0.45
CA CYS A 160 20.31 -26.14 1.88
C CYS A 160 19.75 -27.33 2.68
N HIS A 161 20.63 -28.20 3.18
CA HIS A 161 20.34 -29.00 4.37
C HIS A 161 20.43 -28.06 5.58
N ASP A 162 19.48 -28.16 6.50
CA ASP A 162 19.53 -27.64 7.88
C ASP A 162 19.36 -26.15 8.18
N MET A 163 18.35 -25.47 7.62
CA MET A 163 17.70 -24.36 8.33
C MET A 163 16.18 -24.36 8.08
N CYS A 164 15.46 -25.15 8.87
CA CYS A 164 14.03 -25.06 9.18
C CYS A 164 13.78 -25.68 10.56
#